data_AF-A0A2E1AMN6-F1
#
_entry.id   AF-A0A2E1AMN6-F1
#
_cell.length_a   1.000
_cell.length_b   1.000
_cell.length_c   1.000
_cell.angle_alpha   90.00
_cell.angle_beta   90.00
_cell.angle_gamma   90.00
#
_symmetry.space_group_name_H-M   'P 1'
#
loop_
_entity.id
_entity.type
_entity.pdbx_description
1 polymer ?
#
loop_
_entity_poly.entity_id
_entity_poly.type
_entity_poly.pdbx_seq_one_letter_code
_entity_poly.pdbx_strand_id
1 'polypeptide(L)'
;MIDMKNVETEDKTIIVNLLQTISSSGNVSYSFKIFPTIIYLTVVTIGKLELTLLDRLYLTSERVKSIYIDLLSKSIVIKIKKIKAQDRITIKKRILCNNSDVKEAASKFIKEHAIIRSEDDRLLVAIVTLFFKWTWQSVACDISIKREGDNYICLISNLLGISYKQLQSLESLGNWVHNITFDFENKSVLTFNVSRTETINDNTTSYKRVKYS
;
A
#
# COMPACT_ATOMS: atom_id res chain seq x y z
N MET A 1 -13.93 -20.14 18.54
CA MET A 1 -14.36 -18.87 19.18
C MET A 1 -13.11 -18.09 19.55
N ILE A 2 -12.97 -16.84 19.08
CA ILE A 2 -11.74 -16.05 19.28
C ILE A 2 -11.70 -15.57 20.75
N ASP A 3 -10.72 -16.00 21.55
CA ASP A 3 -10.60 -15.59 22.96
C ASP A 3 -10.08 -14.14 23.06
N MET A 4 -11.00 -13.19 23.18
CA MET A 4 -10.76 -11.73 23.24
C MET A 4 -11.30 -11.13 24.54
N LYS A 5 -10.93 -11.68 25.69
CA LYS A 5 -11.49 -11.29 27.01
C LYS A 5 -11.40 -9.79 27.37
N ASN A 6 -10.48 -9.04 26.76
CA ASN A 6 -10.20 -7.62 27.10
C ASN A 6 -10.55 -6.60 25.99
N VAL A 7 -11.31 -7.00 24.97
CA VAL A 7 -11.71 -6.15 23.84
C VAL A 7 -13.19 -5.78 23.99
N GLU A 8 -13.57 -4.51 23.83
CA GLU A 8 -14.99 -4.11 23.85
C GLU A 8 -15.76 -4.80 22.70
N THR A 9 -17.05 -5.11 22.87
CA THR A 9 -17.82 -5.91 21.88
C THR A 9 -17.77 -5.32 20.47
N GLU A 10 -17.89 -4.01 20.32
CA GLU A 10 -17.78 -3.33 19.03
C GLU A 10 -16.38 -3.42 18.41
N ASP A 11 -15.33 -3.36 19.23
CA ASP A 11 -13.94 -3.54 18.79
C ASP A 11 -13.74 -4.98 18.27
N LYS A 12 -14.35 -5.98 18.92
CA LYS A 12 -14.34 -7.37 18.46
C LYS A 12 -15.02 -7.50 17.10
N THR A 13 -16.18 -6.87 16.92
CA THR A 13 -16.92 -6.92 15.64
C THR A 13 -16.06 -6.41 14.47
N ILE A 14 -15.35 -5.28 14.65
CA ILE A 14 -14.48 -4.74 13.61
C ILE A 14 -13.32 -5.70 13.31
N ILE A 15 -12.67 -6.26 14.34
CA ILE A 15 -11.58 -7.21 14.14
C ILE A 15 -12.09 -8.47 13.42
N VAL A 16 -13.26 -8.99 13.81
CA VAL A 16 -13.89 -10.14 13.15
C VAL A 16 -14.18 -9.85 11.68
N ASN A 17 -14.77 -8.69 11.36
CA ASN A 17 -15.07 -8.32 9.97
C ASN A 17 -13.79 -8.16 9.13
N LEU A 18 -12.74 -7.56 9.71
CA LEU A 18 -11.43 -7.47 9.06
C LEU A 18 -10.84 -8.87 8.81
N LEU A 19 -10.84 -9.74 9.82
CA LEU A 19 -10.31 -11.10 9.68
C LEU A 19 -11.12 -11.93 8.68
N GLN A 20 -12.45 -11.79 8.66
CA GLN A 20 -13.31 -12.43 7.66
C GLN A 20 -12.93 -11.98 6.24
N THR A 21 -12.73 -10.67 6.04
CA THR A 21 -12.31 -10.09 4.76
C THR A 21 -10.98 -10.69 4.28
N ILE A 22 -10.00 -10.85 5.17
CA ILE A 22 -8.69 -11.44 4.81
C ILE A 22 -8.80 -12.95 4.63
N SER A 23 -9.54 -13.66 5.48
CA SER A 23 -9.68 -15.11 5.43
C SER A 23 -10.35 -15.62 4.14
N SER A 24 -11.11 -14.76 3.45
CA SER A 24 -11.63 -15.08 2.11
C SER A 24 -10.52 -15.39 1.09
N SER A 25 -9.28 -15.00 1.38
CA SER A 25 -8.09 -15.23 0.53
C SER A 25 -7.17 -16.36 1.01
N GLY A 26 -7.49 -17.03 2.14
CA GLY A 26 -6.70 -18.18 2.63
C GLY A 26 -6.70 -18.35 4.15
N ASN A 27 -5.86 -19.27 4.64
CA ASN A 27 -5.63 -19.44 6.08
C ASN A 27 -4.72 -18.32 6.60
N VAL A 28 -5.20 -17.60 7.61
CA VAL A 28 -4.55 -16.39 8.11
C VAL A 28 -4.20 -16.55 9.58
N SER A 29 -2.93 -16.31 9.93
CA SER A 29 -2.53 -16.15 11.33
C SER A 29 -2.62 -14.68 11.73
N TYR A 30 -3.11 -14.39 12.92
CA TYR A 30 -3.19 -13.00 13.39
C TYR A 30 -2.81 -12.89 14.85
N SER A 31 -2.33 -11.70 15.21
CA SER A 31 -2.11 -11.28 16.59
C SER A 31 -2.62 -9.86 16.75
N PHE A 32 -2.95 -9.46 17.96
CA PHE A 32 -3.35 -8.09 18.24
C PHE A 32 -2.68 -7.56 19.50
N LYS A 33 -2.32 -6.28 19.46
CA LYS A 33 -1.81 -5.54 20.60
C LYS A 33 -2.76 -4.40 20.94
N ILE A 34 -3.29 -4.44 22.15
CA ILE A 34 -4.29 -3.49 22.63
C ILE A 34 -3.59 -2.38 23.40
N PHE A 35 -3.83 -1.14 22.99
CA PHE A 35 -3.46 0.06 23.74
C PHE A 35 -4.72 0.80 24.19
N PRO A 36 -4.62 1.81 25.07
CA PRO A 36 -5.77 2.57 25.55
C PRO A 36 -6.59 3.23 24.44
N THR A 37 -5.94 3.70 23.37
CA THR A 37 -6.60 4.46 22.28
C THR A 37 -6.63 3.73 20.94
N ILE A 38 -5.80 2.71 20.76
CA ILE A 38 -5.53 2.07 19.48
C ILE A 38 -5.42 0.56 19.68
N ILE A 39 -5.86 -0.20 18.68
CA ILE A 39 -5.57 -1.62 18.54
C ILE A 39 -4.69 -1.77 17.29
N TYR A 40 -3.59 -2.50 17.43
CA TYR A 40 -2.79 -2.96 16.30
C TYR A 40 -3.18 -4.40 16.03
N LEU A 41 -3.77 -4.65 14.88
CA LEU A 41 -4.03 -6.00 14.36
C LEU A 41 -2.91 -6.34 13.38
N THR A 42 -2.10 -7.32 13.70
CA THR A 42 -1.02 -7.83 12.84
C THR A 42 -1.49 -9.13 12.22
N VAL A 43 -1.42 -9.19 10.91
CA VAL A 43 -1.91 -10.30 10.11
C VAL A 43 -0.73 -10.89 9.36
N VAL A 44 -0.49 -12.17 9.57
CA VAL A 44 0.61 -12.96 9.02
C VAL A 44 0.05 -13.98 8.02
N THR A 45 0.92 -14.54 7.18
CA THR A 45 0.60 -15.64 6.24
C THR A 45 -0.31 -15.25 5.06
N ILE A 46 -0.06 -14.08 4.47
CA ILE A 46 -0.69 -13.70 3.20
C ILE A 46 0.31 -14.03 2.10
N GLY A 47 0.01 -15.02 1.24
CA GLY A 47 0.92 -15.41 0.15
C GLY A 47 1.00 -14.31 -0.91
N LYS A 48 -0.16 -13.95 -1.48
CA LYS A 48 -0.31 -12.85 -2.42
C LYS A 48 -1.32 -11.84 -1.88
N LEU A 49 -1.02 -10.55 -2.01
CA LEU A 49 -1.87 -9.45 -1.56
C LEU A 49 -2.13 -8.49 -2.72
N GLU A 50 -3.40 -8.24 -3.00
CA GLU A 50 -3.83 -7.32 -4.05
C GLU A 50 -4.32 -5.99 -3.44
N LEU A 51 -4.20 -4.89 -4.20
CA LEU A 51 -4.69 -3.58 -3.74
C LEU A 51 -6.19 -3.59 -3.40
N THR A 52 -7.00 -4.34 -4.17
CA THR A 52 -8.44 -4.49 -3.94
C THR A 52 -8.79 -5.11 -2.57
N LEU A 53 -7.92 -5.96 -2.02
CA LEU A 53 -8.09 -6.48 -0.66
C LEU A 53 -7.82 -5.37 0.36
N LEU A 54 -6.78 -4.56 0.14
CA LEU A 54 -6.47 -3.42 1.01
C LEU A 54 -7.59 -2.37 1.00
N ASP A 55 -8.20 -2.12 -0.15
CA ASP A 55 -9.36 -1.23 -0.29
C ASP A 55 -10.52 -1.72 0.58
N ARG A 56 -10.88 -3.01 0.45
CA ARG A 56 -11.94 -3.64 1.25
C ARG A 56 -11.66 -3.52 2.75
N LEU A 57 -10.42 -3.79 3.18
CA LEU A 57 -10.00 -3.64 4.58
C LEU A 57 -10.11 -2.20 5.07
N TYR A 58 -9.69 -1.24 4.24
CA TYR A 58 -9.75 0.18 4.59
C TYR A 58 -11.19 0.71 4.68
N LEU A 59 -12.10 0.13 3.90
CA LEU A 59 -13.52 0.47 3.86
C LEU A 59 -14.35 -0.30 4.89
N THR A 60 -13.81 -1.36 5.51
CA THR A 60 -14.53 -2.19 6.50
C THR A 60 -15.03 -1.37 7.70
N SER A 61 -14.30 -0.33 8.11
CA SER A 61 -14.72 0.57 9.18
C SER A 61 -14.02 1.91 9.12
N GLU A 62 -14.71 2.99 9.44
CA GLU A 62 -14.12 4.33 9.61
C GLU A 62 -13.05 4.39 10.71
N ARG A 63 -13.08 3.41 11.61
CA ARG A 63 -12.14 3.28 12.73
C ARG A 63 -10.77 2.74 12.27
N VAL A 64 -10.67 2.19 11.06
CA VAL A 64 -9.38 1.83 10.44
C VAL A 64 -8.65 3.12 10.06
N LYS A 65 -7.59 3.45 10.81
CA LYS A 65 -6.82 4.68 10.62
C LYS A 65 -5.72 4.54 9.57
N SER A 66 -5.05 3.40 9.55
CA SER A 66 -3.99 3.12 8.59
C SER A 66 -3.79 1.63 8.44
N ILE A 67 -3.42 1.22 7.23
CA ILE A 67 -2.91 -0.11 6.93
C ILE A 67 -1.46 0.06 6.48
N TYR A 68 -0.57 -0.71 7.10
CA TYR A 68 0.85 -0.75 6.78
C TYR A 68 1.22 -2.17 6.42
N ILE A 69 1.99 -2.33 5.35
CA ILE A 69 2.48 -3.60 4.86
C ILE A 69 3.94 -3.66 5.25
N ASP A 70 4.27 -4.58 6.16
CA ASP A 70 5.64 -4.87 6.55
C ASP A 70 6.14 -6.00 5.65
N LEU A 71 6.99 -5.65 4.69
CA LEU A 71 7.52 -6.57 3.68
C LEU A 71 8.64 -7.45 4.25
N LEU A 72 9.33 -6.99 5.29
CA LEU A 72 10.36 -7.75 5.98
C LEU A 72 9.72 -8.87 6.81
N SER A 73 8.69 -8.52 7.60
CA SER A 73 7.97 -9.48 8.44
C SER A 73 6.86 -10.24 7.67
N LYS A 74 6.68 -9.96 6.38
CA LYS A 74 5.63 -10.53 5.51
C LYS A 74 4.24 -10.46 6.16
N SER A 75 3.90 -9.27 6.67
CA SER A 75 2.70 -9.06 7.47
C SER A 75 1.99 -7.76 7.12
N ILE A 76 0.69 -7.71 7.43
CA ILE A 76 -0.11 -6.49 7.36
C ILE A 76 -0.42 -6.04 8.77
N VAL A 77 -0.10 -4.79 9.08
CA VAL A 77 -0.42 -4.14 10.34
C VAL A 77 -1.55 -3.14 10.13
N ILE A 78 -2.71 -3.45 10.69
CA ILE A 78 -3.91 -2.62 10.65
C ILE A 78 -4.05 -1.87 11.97
N LYS A 79 -4.10 -0.54 11.88
CA LYS A 79 -4.28 0.34 13.03
C LYS A 79 -5.74 0.74 13.18
N ILE A 80 -6.37 0.35 14.28
CA ILE A 80 -7.79 0.58 14.57
C ILE A 80 -7.89 1.54 15.75
N LYS A 81 -8.63 2.65 15.60
CA LYS A 81 -8.90 3.61 16.70
C LYS A 81 -10.01 3.07 17.60
N LYS A 82 -9.86 3.14 18.92
CA LYS A 82 -10.89 2.81 19.92
C LYS A 82 -12.00 3.88 20.00
N ILE A 83 -13.24 3.48 20.33
CA ILE A 83 -14.40 4.39 20.43
C ILE A 83 -14.12 5.58 21.35
N LYS A 84 -13.61 5.30 22.56
CA LYS A 84 -13.38 6.32 23.60
C LYS A 84 -12.07 7.10 23.42
N ALA A 85 -11.38 6.95 22.29
CA ALA A 85 -10.13 7.66 22.06
C ALA A 85 -10.41 9.10 21.59
N GLN A 86 -10.09 10.09 22.43
CA GLN A 86 -10.04 11.49 21.99
C GLN A 86 -8.99 11.67 20.88
N ASP A 87 -9.32 12.46 19.86
CA ASP A 87 -8.37 12.83 18.81
C ASP A 87 -7.31 13.76 19.40
N ARG A 88 -6.08 13.26 19.55
CA ARG A 88 -4.93 14.11 19.84
C ARG A 88 -4.43 14.72 18.53
N ILE A 89 -4.42 16.04 18.44
CA ILE A 89 -3.78 16.77 17.34
C ILE A 89 -2.28 16.46 17.42
N THR A 90 -1.82 15.58 16.53
CA THR A 90 -0.40 15.24 16.43
C THR A 90 0.19 16.12 15.33
N ILE A 91 0.94 17.15 15.72
CA ILE A 91 1.75 17.92 14.76
C ILE A 91 2.90 16.99 14.33
N LYS A 92 2.81 16.47 13.11
CA LYS A 92 3.89 15.64 12.56
C LYS A 92 5.03 16.56 12.12
N LYS A 93 6.25 16.25 12.56
CA LYS A 93 7.47 16.84 12.00
C LYS A 93 7.47 16.58 10.50
N ARG A 94 7.62 17.64 9.70
CA ARG A 94 7.76 17.51 8.25
C ARG A 94 9.15 16.93 7.99
N ILE A 95 9.21 15.73 7.43
CA ILE A 95 10.46 15.25 6.83
C ILE A 95 10.60 16.04 5.53
N LEU A 96 11.59 16.94 5.48
CA LEU A 96 11.91 17.73 4.30
C LEU A 96 12.63 16.81 3.32
N CYS A 97 11.87 16.17 2.44
CA CYS A 97 12.41 15.55 1.24
C CYS A 97 12.79 16.66 0.26
N ASN A 98 14.02 16.67 -0.27
CA ASN A 98 14.36 17.63 -1.31
C ASN A 98 13.74 17.19 -2.64
N ASN A 99 12.61 17.82 -3.01
CA ASN A 99 11.83 17.41 -4.17
C ASN A 99 12.58 17.62 -5.50
N SER A 100 13.49 18.59 -5.58
CA SER A 100 14.29 18.82 -6.80
C SER A 100 15.22 17.64 -7.05
N ASP A 101 16.01 17.27 -6.05
CA ASP A 101 17.07 16.27 -6.16
C ASP A 101 16.46 14.89 -6.44
N VAL A 102 15.34 14.58 -5.78
CA VAL A 102 14.61 13.33 -6.04
C VAL A 102 14.11 13.25 -7.47
N LYS A 103 13.56 14.35 -8.01
CA LYS A 103 13.05 14.38 -9.38
C LYS A 103 14.19 14.27 -10.40
N GLU A 104 15.33 14.91 -10.12
CA GLU A 104 16.52 14.82 -10.95
C GLU A 104 17.08 13.40 -10.97
N ALA A 105 17.22 12.77 -9.80
CA ALA A 105 17.66 11.38 -9.67
C ALA A 105 16.72 10.41 -10.40
N ALA A 106 15.40 10.58 -10.24
CA ALA A 106 14.41 9.80 -10.96
C ALA A 106 14.51 9.97 -12.49
N SER A 107 14.70 11.21 -12.95
CA SER A 107 14.85 11.50 -14.38
C SER A 107 16.12 10.88 -14.95
N LYS A 108 17.24 10.95 -14.21
CA LYS A 108 18.50 10.32 -14.61
C LYS A 108 18.37 8.80 -14.68
N PHE A 109 17.76 8.19 -13.66
CA PHE A 109 17.51 6.75 -13.63
C PHE A 109 16.73 6.26 -14.86
N ILE A 110 15.63 6.95 -15.22
CA ILE A 110 14.82 6.58 -16.38
C ILE A 110 15.58 6.77 -17.70
N LYS A 111 16.33 7.87 -17.86
CA LYS A 111 17.13 8.12 -19.06
C LYS A 111 18.22 7.08 -19.30
N GLU A 112 18.79 6.52 -18.24
CA GLU A 112 19.79 5.44 -18.33
C GLU A 112 19.16 4.10 -18.76
N HIS A 113 17.83 3.94 -18.63
CA HIS A 113 17.11 2.74 -19.05
C HIS A 113 16.65 2.84 -20.51
N ALA A 114 17.52 2.42 -21.44
CA ALA A 114 17.30 2.45 -22.90
C ALA A 114 16.04 1.72 -23.43
N ILE A 115 15.35 0.95 -22.58
CA ILE A 115 14.14 0.19 -22.91
C ILE A 115 12.90 1.11 -22.97
N ILE A 116 12.97 2.27 -22.30
CA ILE A 116 11.86 3.21 -22.12
C ILE A 116 11.79 4.18 -23.30
N ARG A 117 10.57 4.43 -23.79
CA ARG A 117 10.32 5.41 -24.85
C ARG A 117 10.17 6.81 -24.29
N SER A 118 10.60 7.81 -25.05
CA SER A 118 10.49 9.24 -24.69
C SER A 118 9.08 9.68 -24.34
N GLU A 119 8.06 9.08 -24.96
CA GLU A 119 6.65 9.44 -24.70
C GLU A 119 6.19 8.96 -23.31
N ASP A 120 6.76 7.85 -22.83
CA ASP A 120 6.37 7.19 -21.59
C ASP A 120 7.20 7.69 -20.38
N ASP A 121 8.32 8.38 -20.64
CA ASP A 121 9.26 8.90 -19.64
C ASP A 121 8.57 9.65 -18.50
N ARG A 122 7.60 10.52 -18.82
CA ARG A 122 6.95 11.37 -17.83
C ARG A 122 6.27 10.55 -16.72
N LEU A 123 5.57 9.48 -17.10
CA LEU A 123 4.85 8.63 -16.16
C LEU A 123 5.83 7.79 -15.34
N LEU A 124 6.82 7.18 -16.00
CA LEU A 124 7.80 6.34 -15.33
C LEU A 124 8.71 7.15 -14.39
N VAL A 125 9.06 8.39 -14.75
CA VAL A 125 9.74 9.33 -13.84
C VAL A 125 8.87 9.65 -12.63
N ALA A 126 7.56 9.86 -12.80
CA ALA A 126 6.65 10.12 -11.68
C ALA A 126 6.57 8.91 -10.73
N ILE A 127 6.50 7.69 -11.28
CA ILE A 127 6.52 6.43 -10.51
C ILE A 127 7.82 6.32 -9.72
N VAL A 128 8.97 6.43 -10.38
CA VAL A 128 10.29 6.33 -9.72
C VAL A 128 10.48 7.45 -8.68
N THR A 129 9.97 8.65 -8.94
CA THR A 129 9.95 9.77 -7.98
C THR A 129 9.19 9.39 -6.71
N LEU A 130 8.06 8.69 -6.79
CA LEU A 130 7.34 8.22 -5.61
C LEU A 130 8.19 7.27 -4.78
N PHE A 131 8.83 6.29 -5.41
CA PHE A 131 9.67 5.33 -4.71
C PHE A 131 10.87 5.98 -4.02
N PHE A 132 11.58 6.89 -4.69
CA PHE A 132 12.65 7.66 -4.06
C PHE A 132 12.17 8.50 -2.87
N LYS A 133 10.96 9.08 -2.94
CA LYS A 133 10.36 9.79 -1.81
C LYS A 133 10.05 8.84 -0.65
N TRP A 134 9.57 7.64 -0.94
CA TRP A 134 9.19 6.66 0.08
C TRP A 134 10.40 6.03 0.75
N THR A 135 11.53 5.91 0.04
CA THR A 135 12.79 5.38 0.55
C THR A 135 13.78 6.46 0.96
N TRP A 136 13.39 7.74 0.95
CA TRP A 136 14.26 8.86 1.31
C TRP A 136 14.82 8.69 2.73
N GLN A 137 16.16 8.70 2.86
CA GLN A 137 16.89 8.44 4.12
C GLN A 137 16.58 7.08 4.78
N SER A 138 15.95 6.17 4.04
CA SER A 138 15.69 4.79 4.43
C SER A 138 16.62 3.84 3.66
N VAL A 139 16.36 2.54 3.74
CA VAL A 139 17.07 1.51 2.98
C VAL A 139 16.76 1.65 1.49
N ALA A 140 17.75 1.36 0.64
CA ALA A 140 17.59 1.33 -0.80
C ALA A 140 16.57 0.26 -1.23
N CYS A 141 15.72 0.59 -2.20
CA CYS A 141 14.88 -0.37 -2.90
C CYS A 141 15.41 -0.56 -4.33
N ASP A 142 15.26 -1.76 -4.87
CA ASP A 142 15.58 -2.00 -6.27
C ASP A 142 14.32 -1.84 -7.11
N ILE A 143 14.45 -1.13 -8.23
CA ILE A 143 13.38 -0.90 -9.19
C ILE A 143 13.80 -1.57 -10.50
N SER A 144 13.05 -2.58 -10.95
CA SER A 144 13.23 -3.21 -12.25
C SER A 144 12.03 -2.90 -13.13
N ILE A 145 12.30 -2.34 -14.32
CA ILE A 145 11.29 -2.02 -15.32
C ILE A 145 11.59 -2.85 -16.56
N LYS A 146 10.63 -3.66 -16.98
CA LYS A 146 10.72 -4.48 -18.20
C LYS A 146 9.60 -4.11 -19.13
N ARG A 147 9.90 -3.94 -20.42
CA ARG A 147 8.87 -3.74 -21.44
C ARG A 147 8.38 -5.10 -21.93
N GLU A 148 7.08 -5.28 -21.92
CA GLU A 148 6.39 -6.44 -22.47
C GLU A 148 5.29 -5.96 -23.43
N GLY A 149 5.57 -6.05 -24.73
CA GLY A 149 4.69 -5.49 -25.75
C GLY A 149 4.47 -3.98 -25.55
N ASP A 150 3.21 -3.60 -25.35
CA ASP A 150 2.77 -2.22 -25.09
C ASP A 150 2.63 -1.88 -23.61
N ASN A 151 3.16 -2.71 -22.73
CA ASN A 151 3.12 -2.49 -21.28
C ASN A 151 4.52 -2.49 -20.70
N TYR A 152 4.64 -1.90 -19.51
CA TYR A 152 5.80 -2.06 -18.65
C TYR A 152 5.40 -2.88 -17.42
N ILE A 153 6.16 -3.91 -17.11
CA ILE A 153 6.10 -4.60 -15.83
C ILE A 153 7.12 -3.96 -14.91
N CYS A 154 6.64 -3.43 -13.79
CA CYS A 154 7.47 -2.86 -12.74
C CYS A 154 7.55 -3.83 -11.56
N LEU A 155 8.77 -4.11 -11.12
CA LEU A 155 9.07 -4.96 -9.98
C LEU A 155 9.91 -4.16 -8.98
N ILE A 156 9.44 -4.08 -7.74
CA ILE A 156 10.11 -3.37 -6.66
C ILE A 156 10.48 -4.38 -5.57
N SER A 157 11.78 -4.53 -5.32
CA SER A 157 12.31 -5.41 -4.28
C SER A 157 13.09 -4.62 -3.23
N ASN A 158 13.43 -5.28 -2.10
CA ASN A 158 14.17 -4.69 -0.98
C ASN A 158 13.48 -3.50 -0.30
N LEU A 159 12.17 -3.32 -0.50
CA LEU A 159 11.37 -2.36 0.22
C LEU A 159 11.07 -2.92 1.62
N LEU A 160 11.35 -2.17 2.70
CA LEU A 160 11.09 -2.63 4.08
C LEU A 160 9.59 -2.69 4.40
N GLY A 161 8.83 -1.75 3.84
CA GLY A 161 7.39 -1.72 4.01
C GLY A 161 6.78 -0.46 3.40
N ILE A 162 5.46 -0.49 3.27
CA ILE A 162 4.71 0.52 2.55
C ILE A 162 3.32 0.68 3.14
N SER A 163 2.87 1.93 3.25
CA SER A 163 1.52 2.22 3.71
C SER A 163 0.51 2.15 2.56
N TYR A 164 -0.72 1.78 2.89
CA TYR A 164 -1.83 1.81 1.93
C TYR A 164 -2.00 3.18 1.26
N LYS A 165 -1.77 4.29 1.98
CA LYS A 165 -1.82 5.64 1.39
C LYS A 165 -0.75 5.89 0.33
N GLN A 166 0.43 5.30 0.50
CA GLN A 166 1.48 5.39 -0.53
C GLN A 166 1.04 4.62 -1.78
N LEU A 167 0.45 3.44 -1.63
CA LEU A 167 -0.11 2.70 -2.76
C LEU A 167 -1.24 3.45 -3.47
N GLN A 168 -2.13 4.09 -2.72
CA GLN A 168 -3.14 4.97 -3.32
C GLN A 168 -2.53 6.13 -4.10
N SER A 169 -1.39 6.69 -3.65
CA SER A 169 -0.71 7.73 -4.42
C SER A 169 -0.09 7.21 -5.73
N LEU A 170 0.30 5.94 -5.78
CA LEU A 170 0.78 5.29 -7.00
C LEU A 170 -0.37 5.02 -7.98
N GLU A 171 -1.48 4.48 -7.49
CA GLU A 171 -2.72 4.30 -8.28
C GLU A 171 -3.26 5.64 -8.79
N SER A 172 -3.15 6.72 -8.00
CA SER A 172 -3.61 8.06 -8.40
C SER A 172 -2.79 8.70 -9.51
N LEU A 173 -1.68 8.10 -9.95
CA LEU A 173 -0.93 8.59 -11.10
C LEU A 173 -1.73 8.44 -12.41
N GLY A 174 -2.78 7.62 -12.44
CA GLY A 174 -3.74 7.52 -13.53
C GLY A 174 -4.12 6.07 -13.84
N ASN A 175 -5.08 5.89 -14.74
CA ASN A 175 -5.59 4.58 -15.17
C ASN A 175 -4.56 3.73 -15.94
N TRP A 176 -3.33 4.22 -16.06
CA TRP A 176 -2.20 3.53 -16.64
C TRP A 176 -1.57 2.53 -15.67
N VAL A 177 -1.66 2.76 -14.36
CA VAL A 177 -1.05 1.88 -13.34
C VAL A 177 -2.10 0.91 -12.82
N HIS A 178 -1.87 -0.38 -13.00
CA HIS A 178 -2.84 -1.42 -12.61
C HIS A 178 -2.15 -2.70 -12.13
N ASN A 179 -2.95 -3.65 -11.66
CA ASN A 179 -2.48 -4.95 -11.15
C ASN A 179 -1.43 -4.82 -10.04
N ILE A 180 -1.62 -3.84 -9.15
CA ILE A 180 -0.77 -3.62 -7.97
C ILE A 180 -0.94 -4.82 -7.02
N THR A 181 0.11 -5.63 -6.91
CA THR A 181 0.13 -6.86 -6.12
C THR A 181 1.45 -7.03 -5.37
N PHE A 182 1.39 -7.69 -4.22
CA PHE A 182 2.55 -8.12 -3.46
C PHE A 182 2.63 -9.65 -3.48
N ASP A 183 3.82 -10.16 -3.73
CA ASP A 183 4.17 -11.57 -3.55
C ASP A 183 5.11 -11.67 -2.33
N PHE A 184 4.61 -12.24 -1.25
CA PHE A 184 5.39 -12.51 -0.02
C PHE A 184 6.01 -13.91 -0.01
N GLU A 185 5.66 -14.80 -0.94
CA GLU A 185 6.16 -16.18 -0.97
C GLU A 185 7.60 -16.20 -1.44
N ASN A 186 7.90 -15.55 -2.58
CA ASN A 186 9.19 -15.69 -3.24
C ASN A 186 10.24 -14.68 -2.78
N LYS A 187 9.94 -13.37 -2.89
CA LYS A 187 10.95 -12.31 -2.70
C LYS A 187 10.44 -11.03 -2.03
N SER A 188 9.23 -11.03 -1.43
CA SER A 188 8.57 -9.82 -0.91
C SER A 188 8.62 -8.68 -1.93
N VAL A 189 8.03 -8.92 -3.11
CA VAL A 189 8.11 -8.02 -4.25
C VAL A 189 6.77 -7.33 -4.47
N LEU A 190 6.81 -6.01 -4.63
CA LEU A 190 5.69 -5.24 -5.15
C LEU A 190 5.77 -5.28 -6.69
N THR A 191 4.71 -5.76 -7.32
CA THR A 191 4.57 -5.84 -8.77
C THR A 191 3.39 -5.00 -9.22
N PHE A 192 3.54 -4.25 -10.31
CA PHE A 192 2.45 -3.56 -10.97
C PHE A 192 2.77 -3.37 -12.45
N ASN A 193 1.73 -3.15 -13.24
CA ASN A 193 1.83 -2.92 -14.67
C ASN A 193 1.56 -1.45 -14.98
N VAL A 194 2.24 -0.94 -16.01
CA VAL A 194 2.02 0.38 -16.56
C VAL A 194 1.65 0.23 -18.02
N SER A 195 0.40 0.50 -18.35
CA SER A 195 -0.11 0.52 -19.72
C SER A 195 0.27 1.83 -20.42
N ARG A 196 0.66 1.73 -21.69
CA ARG A 196 0.98 2.90 -22.52
C ARG A 196 -0.25 3.68 -23.00
N THR A 197 -1.39 3.00 -23.06
CA THR A 197 -2.71 3.60 -23.29
C THR A 197 -3.52 3.53 -22.01
N GLU A 198 -4.47 4.43 -21.81
CA GLU A 198 -5.46 4.24 -20.74
C GLU A 198 -6.14 2.89 -20.98
N THR A 199 -5.90 1.93 -20.08
CA THR A 199 -6.70 0.72 -20.06
C THR A 199 -8.09 1.12 -19.64
N ILE A 200 -9.05 1.04 -20.56
CA ILE A 200 -10.48 1.07 -20.25
C ILE A 200 -10.80 -0.28 -19.60
N ASN A 201 -10.32 -0.46 -18.37
CA ASN A 201 -10.79 -1.52 -17.51
C ASN A 201 -11.88 -0.89 -16.64
N ASP A 202 -13.14 -1.09 -17.02
CA ASP A 202 -14.38 -0.64 -16.35
C ASP A 202 -14.54 -1.15 -14.89
N ASN A 203 -13.49 -1.67 -14.27
CA ASN A 203 -13.53 -2.28 -12.94
C ASN A 203 -12.91 -1.44 -11.83
N THR A 204 -12.36 -0.25 -12.10
CA THR A 204 -12.05 0.70 -11.02
C THR A 204 -13.33 1.39 -10.57
N THR A 205 -14.13 0.68 -9.78
CA THR A 205 -15.07 1.34 -8.89
C THR A 205 -14.22 2.13 -7.89
N SER A 206 -13.92 3.40 -8.19
CA SER A 206 -13.33 4.28 -7.19
C SER A 206 -14.37 4.39 -6.08
N TYR A 207 -14.19 3.66 -4.99
CA TYR A 207 -15.05 3.77 -3.82
C TYR A 207 -14.74 5.12 -3.15
N LYS A 208 -15.35 6.19 -3.69
CA LYS A 208 -15.35 7.50 -3.05
C LYS A 208 -16.19 7.35 -1.78
N ARG A 209 -15.58 7.68 -0.63
CA ARG A 209 -16.33 7.86 0.61
C ARG A 209 -17.35 8.97 0.39
N VAL A 210 -18.61 8.61 0.23
CA VAL A 210 -19.72 9.55 0.33
C VAL A 210 -19.83 9.91 1.80
N LYS A 211 -19.41 11.13 2.16
CA LYS A 211 -19.75 11.69 3.47
C LYS A 211 -21.22 12.08 3.42
N TYR A 212 -22.05 11.44 4.23
CA TYR A 212 -23.32 12.02 4.59
C TYR A 212 -23.03 13.10 5.65
N SER A 213 -23.19 14.35 5.23
CA SER A 213 -23.25 15.53 6.11
C SER A 213 -24.62 15.66 6.74
#